data_AF-A0A948W6J2-F1
#
_entry.id   AF-A0A948W6J2-F1
#
_cell.length_a   1.000
_cell.length_b   1.000
_cell.length_c   1.000
_cell.angle_alpha   90.00
_cell.angle_beta   90.00
_cell.angle_gamma   90.00
#
_symmetry.space_group_name_H-M   'P 1'
#
loop_
_entity.id
_entity.type
_entity.pdbx_description
1 polymer ?
#
loop_
_entity_poly.entity_id
_entity_poly.type
_entity_poly.pdbx_seq_one_letter_code
_entity_poly.pdbx_strand_id
1 'polypeptide(L)'
;VIVASYGKIIPKKILEIPKYGCLNVHPSLLPKYRGPSPIQTTILNGDKKTGVTIILMDEKIDHGPIISNSKFEIRNSKLTYGELNVKLAKLGVKLLIETIPKWIRGEIKIKPQDHSKATYTKILKREDGKIDWSKSAQEIERQVRAFNPWPGTFTFIKHKNKTLRIKVLEADISKDNKLIIKKLQPEGKKAMSFEEFKRGYHDFDPIL
;
A
#
# COMPACT_ATOMS: atom_id res chain seq x y z
N VAL A 1 -13.78 10.47 -18.70
CA VAL A 1 -12.58 9.58 -18.68
C VAL A 1 -12.47 8.97 -17.30
N ILE A 2 -12.07 7.71 -17.18
CA ILE A 2 -11.77 7.07 -15.89
C ILE A 2 -10.26 6.90 -15.77
N VAL A 3 -9.71 7.33 -14.64
CA VAL A 3 -8.30 7.23 -14.30
C VAL A 3 -8.17 6.32 -13.09
N ALA A 4 -7.25 5.36 -13.17
CA ALA A 4 -6.93 4.46 -12.07
C ALA A 4 -5.45 4.11 -12.17
N SER A 5 -4.70 4.27 -11.07
CA SER A 5 -3.27 3.95 -11.00
C SER A 5 -2.42 4.58 -12.12
N TYR A 6 -2.72 5.84 -12.49
CA TYR A 6 -1.97 6.57 -13.50
C TYR A 6 -0.93 7.48 -12.84
N GLY A 7 0.36 7.19 -13.07
CA GLY A 7 1.47 7.82 -12.35
C GLY A 7 1.89 9.22 -12.83
N LYS A 8 1.11 9.89 -13.70
CA LYS A 8 1.44 11.22 -14.21
C LYS A 8 0.37 12.22 -13.82
N ILE A 9 0.80 13.45 -13.51
CA ILE A 9 -0.10 14.59 -13.34
C ILE A 9 -0.74 14.88 -14.71
N ILE A 10 -2.07 14.99 -14.73
CA ILE A 10 -2.82 15.28 -15.94
C ILE A 10 -3.03 16.81 -15.99
N PRO A 11 -2.52 17.51 -17.02
CA PRO A 11 -2.71 18.95 -17.14
C PRO A 11 -4.19 19.33 -17.25
N LYS A 12 -4.56 20.52 -16.73
CA LYS A 12 -5.93 21.06 -16.80
C LYS A 12 -6.56 20.96 -18.19
N LYS A 13 -5.81 21.37 -19.21
CA LYS A 13 -6.27 21.31 -20.62
C LYS A 13 -6.70 19.92 -21.08
N ILE A 14 -6.21 18.85 -20.45
CA ILE A 14 -6.63 17.46 -20.72
C ILE A 14 -7.80 17.06 -19.83
N LEU A 15 -7.82 17.50 -18.57
CA LEU A 15 -8.91 17.24 -17.62
C LEU A 15 -10.26 17.81 -18.10
N GLU A 16 -10.24 18.90 -18.86
CA GLU A 16 -11.42 19.61 -19.36
C GLU A 16 -11.95 19.08 -20.71
N ILE A 17 -11.20 18.21 -21.41
CA ILE A 17 -11.63 17.63 -22.69
C ILE A 17 -12.88 16.74 -22.55
N PRO A 18 -12.96 15.82 -21.57
CA PRO A 18 -14.10 14.91 -21.49
C PRO A 18 -15.35 15.65 -21.00
N LYS A 19 -16.47 15.47 -21.69
CA LYS A 19 -17.79 16.06 -21.34
C LYS A 19 -18.17 15.92 -19.86
N TYR A 20 -17.85 14.78 -19.24
CA TYR A 20 -18.16 14.47 -17.84
C TYR A 20 -16.94 14.49 -16.92
N GLY A 21 -15.87 15.17 -17.35
CA GLY A 21 -14.59 15.27 -16.65
C GLY A 21 -13.80 13.95 -16.58
N CYS A 22 -12.71 14.02 -15.81
CA CYS A 22 -11.88 12.88 -15.46
C CYS A 22 -12.19 12.44 -14.03
N LEU A 23 -12.57 11.17 -13.85
CA LEU A 23 -12.82 10.60 -12.54
C LEU A 23 -11.64 9.73 -12.13
N ASN A 24 -11.09 9.93 -10.93
CA ASN A 24 -10.03 9.06 -10.39
C ASN A 24 -10.62 8.08 -9.38
N VAL A 25 -10.19 6.82 -9.47
CA VAL A 25 -10.47 5.78 -8.45
C VAL A 25 -9.28 5.68 -7.51
N HIS A 26 -9.44 6.22 -6.31
CA HIS A 26 -8.38 6.27 -5.31
C HIS A 26 -8.58 5.22 -4.22
N PRO A 27 -7.61 4.33 -3.94
CA PRO A 27 -7.78 3.23 -2.99
C PRO A 27 -7.50 3.65 -1.53
N SER A 28 -8.17 4.71 -1.09
CA SER A 28 -8.31 5.08 0.33
C SER A 28 -9.65 5.77 0.59
N LEU A 29 -9.92 6.05 1.86
CA LEU A 29 -11.00 6.96 2.25
C LEU A 29 -10.45 8.40 2.30
N LEU A 30 -10.61 9.14 1.21
CA LEU A 30 -10.16 10.53 1.14
C LEU A 30 -10.92 11.40 2.16
N PRO A 31 -10.25 12.41 2.75
CA PRO A 31 -8.96 13.00 2.35
C PRO A 31 -7.72 12.28 2.90
N LYS A 32 -7.85 11.15 3.62
CA LYS A 32 -6.70 10.39 4.13
C LYS A 32 -5.94 9.71 2.99
N TYR A 33 -4.61 9.74 3.05
CA TYR A 33 -3.69 9.05 2.14
C TYR A 33 -3.78 9.47 0.67
N ARG A 34 -3.76 10.77 0.41
CA ARG A 34 -3.49 11.29 -0.95
C ARG A 34 -2.12 10.82 -1.43
N GLY A 35 -1.96 10.61 -2.73
CA GLY A 35 -0.69 10.27 -3.36
C GLY A 35 -0.52 8.79 -3.71
N PRO A 36 0.73 8.36 -3.96
CA PRO A 36 1.01 7.18 -4.77
C PRO A 36 1.01 5.83 -4.03
N SER A 37 1.04 5.80 -2.69
CA SER A 37 1.13 4.55 -1.93
C SER A 37 0.08 4.37 -0.80
N PRO A 38 -1.21 4.66 -1.02
CA PRO A 38 -2.26 4.58 -0.01
C PRO A 38 -2.45 3.18 0.59
N ILE A 39 -2.37 2.13 -0.23
CA ILE A 39 -2.59 0.75 0.23
C ILE A 39 -1.45 0.31 1.15
N GLN A 40 -0.20 0.55 0.75
CA GLN A 40 0.96 0.25 1.59
C GLN A 40 0.90 1.05 2.89
N THR A 41 0.60 2.34 2.82
CA THR A 41 0.51 3.21 4.00
C THR A 41 -0.58 2.77 4.97
N THR A 42 -1.74 2.32 4.46
CA THR A 42 -2.81 1.71 5.26
C THR A 42 -2.29 0.52 6.08
N ILE A 43 -1.51 -0.37 5.43
CA ILE A 43 -0.96 -1.56 6.09
C ILE A 43 0.12 -1.18 7.11
N LEU A 44 1.04 -0.29 6.74
CA LEU A 44 2.13 0.18 7.62
C LEU A 44 1.58 0.78 8.92
N ASN A 45 0.55 1.63 8.80
CA ASN A 45 -0.08 2.27 9.95
C ASN A 45 -0.93 1.31 10.79
N GLY A 46 -1.15 0.07 10.32
CA GLY A 46 -1.98 -0.91 11.02
C GLY A 46 -3.45 -0.54 11.05
N ASP A 47 -3.92 0.24 10.08
CA ASP A 47 -5.30 0.70 10.00
C ASP A 47 -6.27 -0.49 9.97
N LYS A 48 -7.39 -0.34 10.66
CA LYS A 48 -8.48 -1.34 10.67
C LYS A 48 -9.53 -1.07 9.58
N LYS A 49 -9.45 0.09 8.94
CA LYS A 49 -10.43 0.56 7.96
C LYS A 49 -9.72 1.29 6.82
N THR A 50 -10.17 1.03 5.62
CA THR A 50 -9.78 1.77 4.41
C THR A 50 -10.98 1.78 3.47
N GLY A 51 -10.78 2.01 2.17
CA GLY A 51 -11.85 1.99 1.19
C GLY A 51 -11.39 2.44 -0.17
N VAL A 52 -12.36 2.78 -1.00
CA VAL A 52 -12.15 3.38 -2.31
C VAL A 52 -12.97 4.66 -2.38
N THR A 53 -12.37 5.71 -2.91
CA THR A 53 -13.04 6.99 -3.17
C THR A 53 -12.96 7.30 -4.66
N ILE A 54 -14.09 7.69 -5.25
CA ILE A 54 -14.13 8.27 -6.59
C ILE A 54 -14.19 9.79 -6.43
N ILE A 55 -13.24 10.48 -7.06
CA ILE A 55 -13.19 11.94 -7.10
C ILE A 55 -13.33 12.45 -8.52
N LEU A 56 -13.87 13.65 -8.67
CA LEU A 56 -13.65 14.45 -9.87
C LEU A 56 -12.23 15.02 -9.78
N MET A 57 -11.40 14.76 -10.77
CA MET A 57 -10.01 15.22 -10.75
C MET A 57 -9.92 16.73 -10.95
N ASP A 58 -8.96 17.33 -10.27
CA ASP A 58 -8.45 18.67 -10.54
C ASP A 58 -6.93 18.61 -10.75
N GLU A 59 -6.26 19.77 -10.82
CA GLU A 59 -4.83 19.87 -11.09
C GLU A 59 -3.94 19.38 -9.93
N LYS A 60 -4.52 19.10 -8.75
CA LYS A 60 -3.80 18.70 -7.54
C LYS A 60 -3.97 17.21 -7.27
N ILE A 61 -2.98 16.63 -6.59
CA ILE A 61 -2.94 15.19 -6.28
C ILE A 61 -4.09 14.82 -5.32
N ASP A 62 -5.00 13.97 -5.80
CA ASP A 62 -6.14 13.40 -5.05
C ASP A 62 -6.95 14.43 -4.24
N HIS A 63 -7.03 15.64 -4.77
CA HIS A 63 -7.56 16.81 -4.07
C HIS A 63 -9.04 17.06 -4.35
N GLY A 64 -9.46 16.81 -5.60
CA GLY A 64 -10.77 17.20 -6.11
C GLY A 64 -11.96 16.60 -5.37
N PRO A 65 -13.18 17.11 -5.63
CA PRO A 65 -14.34 16.81 -4.82
C PRO A 65 -14.72 15.32 -4.93
N ILE A 66 -15.22 14.79 -3.82
CA ILE A 66 -15.70 13.41 -3.72
C ILE A 66 -17.03 13.27 -4.44
N ILE A 67 -17.10 12.29 -5.33
CA ILE A 67 -18.32 11.86 -6.03
C ILE A 67 -18.98 10.74 -5.23
N SER A 68 -18.22 9.72 -4.85
CA SER A 68 -18.70 8.60 -4.06
C SER A 68 -17.54 7.93 -3.32
N ASN A 69 -17.84 7.15 -2.29
CA ASN A 69 -16.86 6.31 -1.62
C ASN A 69 -17.51 5.03 -1.11
N SER A 70 -16.69 4.02 -0.86
CA SER A 70 -17.08 2.77 -0.23
C SER A 70 -16.04 2.32 0.77
N LYS A 71 -16.50 1.92 1.96
CA LYS A 71 -15.65 1.53 3.09
C LYS A 71 -15.29 0.05 3.01
N PHE A 72 -14.09 -0.27 3.47
CA PHE A 72 -13.59 -1.64 3.61
C PHE A 72 -13.03 -1.84 5.02
N GLU A 73 -13.59 -2.80 5.75
CA GLU A 73 -13.14 -3.20 7.09
C GLU A 73 -12.03 -4.26 6.97
N ILE A 74 -10.85 -3.97 7.50
CA ILE A 74 -9.69 -4.87 7.52
C ILE A 74 -9.84 -5.80 8.72
N ARG A 75 -10.64 -6.84 8.56
CA ARG A 75 -10.93 -7.83 9.62
C ARG A 75 -9.74 -8.74 9.92
N ASN A 76 -8.99 -9.13 8.89
CA ASN A 76 -7.78 -9.92 9.03
C ASN A 76 -6.57 -8.97 9.10
N SER A 77 -5.91 -8.89 10.25
CA SER A 77 -4.72 -8.07 10.46
C SER A 77 -3.50 -8.51 9.64
N LYS A 78 -3.51 -9.73 9.10
CA LYS A 78 -2.43 -10.30 8.28
C LYS A 78 -2.58 -10.05 6.77
N LEU A 79 -3.55 -9.24 6.34
CA LEU A 79 -3.72 -8.92 4.92
C LEU A 79 -2.43 -8.32 4.34
N THR A 80 -1.96 -8.90 3.24
CA THR A 80 -0.82 -8.40 2.48
C THR A 80 -1.24 -7.28 1.54
N TYR A 81 -0.28 -6.52 1.02
CA TYR A 81 -0.52 -5.52 -0.03
C TYR A 81 -1.25 -6.14 -1.23
N GLY A 82 -0.79 -7.29 -1.72
CA GLY A 82 -1.37 -7.96 -2.89
C GLY A 82 -2.85 -8.31 -2.66
N GLU A 83 -3.18 -8.89 -1.51
CA GLU A 83 -4.56 -9.26 -1.18
C GLU A 83 -5.47 -8.04 -0.98
N LEU A 84 -4.98 -7.02 -0.27
CA LEU A 84 -5.74 -5.79 -0.05
C LEU A 84 -5.97 -5.04 -1.37
N ASN A 85 -4.96 -4.97 -2.24
CA ASN A 85 -5.07 -4.38 -3.57
C ASN A 85 -6.15 -5.06 -4.41
N VAL A 86 -6.19 -6.40 -4.45
CA VAL A 86 -7.24 -7.15 -5.17
C VAL A 86 -8.63 -6.87 -4.59
N LYS A 87 -8.75 -6.82 -3.26
CA LYS A 87 -10.04 -6.53 -2.61
C LYS A 87 -10.52 -5.10 -2.90
N LEU A 88 -9.63 -4.11 -2.84
CA LEU A 88 -9.97 -2.72 -3.14
C LEU A 88 -10.22 -2.49 -4.63
N ALA A 89 -9.51 -3.16 -5.53
CA ALA A 89 -9.80 -3.10 -6.97
C ALA A 89 -11.22 -3.60 -7.26
N LYS A 90 -11.62 -4.74 -6.69
CA LYS A 90 -13.00 -5.26 -6.82
C LYS A 90 -14.04 -4.30 -6.24
N LEU A 91 -13.75 -3.70 -5.08
CA LEU A 91 -14.61 -2.68 -4.47
C LEU A 91 -14.75 -1.44 -5.36
N GLY A 92 -13.65 -0.99 -5.96
CA GLY A 92 -13.62 0.16 -6.88
C GLY A 92 -14.39 -0.08 -8.17
N VAL A 93 -14.29 -1.29 -8.75
CA VAL A 93 -15.10 -1.68 -9.92
C VAL A 93 -16.60 -1.62 -9.58
N LYS A 94 -17.01 -2.22 -8.45
CA LYS A 94 -18.41 -2.17 -8.01
C LYS A 94 -18.88 -0.72 -7.82
N LEU A 95 -18.08 0.09 -7.13
CA LEU A 95 -18.39 1.50 -6.88
C LEU A 95 -18.50 2.30 -8.19
N LEU A 96 -17.62 2.06 -9.16
CA LEU A 96 -17.69 2.71 -10.48
C LEU A 96 -18.98 2.37 -11.22
N ILE A 97 -19.35 1.08 -11.29
CA ILE A 97 -20.58 0.62 -11.96
C ILE A 97 -21.81 1.31 -11.36
N GLU A 98 -21.86 1.46 -10.04
CA GLU A 98 -22.95 2.16 -9.35
C GLU A 98 -22.92 3.69 -9.54
N THR A 99 -21.73 4.26 -9.67
CA THR A 99 -21.51 5.73 -9.67
C THR A 99 -21.70 6.34 -11.06
N ILE A 100 -21.16 5.73 -12.12
CA ILE A 100 -21.12 6.32 -13.47
C ILE A 100 -22.51 6.69 -14.01
N PRO A 101 -23.54 5.83 -13.94
CA PRO A 101 -24.86 6.18 -14.46
C PRO A 101 -25.48 7.39 -13.73
N LYS A 102 -25.33 7.45 -12.41
CA LYS A 102 -25.83 8.57 -11.58
C LYS A 102 -25.05 9.86 -11.87
N TRP A 103 -23.74 9.76 -12.11
CA TRP A 103 -22.89 10.88 -12.49
C TRP A 103 -23.32 11.49 -13.82
N ILE A 104 -23.54 10.65 -14.84
CA ILE A 104 -23.97 11.10 -16.17
C ILE A 104 -25.35 11.76 -16.14
N ARG A 105 -26.27 11.26 -15.30
CA ARG A 105 -27.59 11.86 -15.11
C ARG A 105 -27.61 13.12 -14.23
N GLY A 106 -26.47 13.53 -13.67
CA GLY A 106 -26.39 14.70 -12.79
C GLY A 106 -27.04 14.50 -11.41
N GLU A 107 -27.23 13.25 -10.98
CA GLU A 107 -27.92 12.91 -9.72
C GLU A 107 -27.00 12.97 -8.50
N ILE A 108 -25.68 13.12 -8.69
CA ILE A 108 -24.70 13.11 -7.61
C ILE A 108 -24.39 14.54 -7.17
N LYS A 109 -24.69 14.84 -5.91
CA LYS A 109 -24.20 16.05 -5.24
C LYS A 109 -22.73 15.87 -4.85
N ILE A 110 -21.83 16.54 -5.56
CA ILE A 110 -20.40 16.56 -5.25
C ILE A 110 -20.14 17.16 -3.87
N LYS A 111 -19.16 16.61 -3.15
CA LYS A 111 -18.75 17.10 -1.83
C LYS A 111 -17.28 17.49 -1.86
N PRO A 112 -16.93 18.76 -1.61
CA PRO A 112 -15.53 19.15 -1.38
C PRO A 112 -14.91 18.31 -0.26
N GLN A 113 -13.62 18.00 -0.39
CA GLN A 113 -12.89 17.34 0.68
C GLN A 113 -12.60 18.33 1.81
N ASP A 114 -12.60 17.85 3.06
CA ASP A 114 -12.07 18.61 4.19
C ASP A 114 -10.54 18.59 4.14
N HIS A 115 -9.96 19.63 3.55
CA HIS A 115 -8.51 19.70 3.32
C HIS A 115 -7.68 19.73 4.61
N SER A 116 -8.27 20.15 5.74
CA SER A 116 -7.58 20.14 7.05
C SER A 116 -7.27 18.72 7.56
N LYS A 117 -8.00 17.72 7.06
CA LYS A 117 -7.84 16.30 7.42
C LYS A 117 -7.02 15.51 6.40
N ALA A 118 -6.44 16.18 5.40
CA ALA A 118 -5.68 15.53 4.37
C ALA A 118 -4.36 14.97 4.92
N THR A 119 -4.09 13.71 4.61
CA THR A 119 -2.78 13.10 4.85
C THR A 119 -2.19 12.64 3.53
N TYR A 120 -0.87 12.55 3.46
CA TYR A 120 -0.15 12.30 2.23
C TYR A 120 0.72 11.06 2.34
N THR A 121 0.83 10.36 1.23
CA THR A 121 1.72 9.22 1.03
C THR A 121 2.89 9.64 0.17
N LYS A 122 3.98 8.87 0.20
CA LYS A 122 5.20 9.16 -0.55
C LYS A 122 5.42 8.15 -1.67
N ILE A 123 6.14 8.54 -2.71
CA ILE A 123 6.65 7.59 -3.69
C ILE A 123 7.61 6.65 -2.96
N LEU A 124 7.31 5.34 -2.99
CA LEU A 124 8.16 4.33 -2.39
C LEU A 124 9.45 4.15 -3.20
N LYS A 125 10.58 4.17 -2.51
CA LYS A 125 11.90 3.89 -3.07
C LYS A 125 12.42 2.56 -2.54
N ARG A 126 13.48 2.03 -3.16
CA ARG A 126 14.09 0.77 -2.69
C ARG A 126 14.53 0.87 -1.24
N GLU A 127 15.05 2.01 -0.84
CA GLU A 127 15.62 2.26 0.49
C GLU A 127 14.55 2.18 1.59
N ASP A 128 13.29 2.49 1.27
CA ASP A 128 12.16 2.34 2.21
C ASP A 128 11.95 0.88 2.64
N GLY A 129 12.40 -0.07 1.83
CA GLY A 129 12.35 -1.50 2.13
C GLY A 129 13.39 -1.97 3.15
N LYS A 130 14.39 -1.14 3.50
CA LYS A 130 15.40 -1.54 4.48
C LYS A 130 14.75 -1.68 5.86
N ILE A 131 14.98 -2.81 6.53
CA ILE A 131 14.53 -3.03 7.90
C ILE A 131 15.34 -2.13 8.83
N ASP A 132 14.61 -1.38 9.64
CA ASP A 132 15.13 -0.67 10.80
C ASP A 132 14.83 -1.51 12.05
N TRP A 133 15.86 -2.18 12.57
CA TRP A 133 15.74 -3.10 13.71
C TRP A 133 15.49 -2.39 15.04
N SER A 134 15.48 -1.05 15.08
CA SER A 134 15.04 -0.30 16.26
C SER A 134 13.51 -0.24 16.42
N LYS A 135 12.77 -0.61 15.37
CA LYS A 135 11.30 -0.64 15.39
C LYS A 135 10.76 -1.88 16.07
N SER A 136 9.50 -1.81 16.50
CA SER A 136 8.81 -2.96 17.07
C SER A 136 8.64 -4.10 16.05
N ALA A 137 8.53 -5.33 16.55
CA ALA A 137 8.29 -6.50 15.71
C ALA A 137 7.03 -6.33 14.85
N GLN A 138 5.97 -5.74 15.41
CA GLN A 138 4.70 -5.49 14.70
C GLN A 138 4.87 -4.49 13.56
N GLU A 139 5.71 -3.46 13.71
CA GLU A 139 6.01 -2.51 12.64
C GLU A 139 6.79 -3.18 11.50
N ILE A 140 7.79 -4.00 11.84
CA ILE A 140 8.58 -4.74 10.85
C ILE A 140 7.71 -5.77 10.12
N GLU A 141 6.83 -6.48 10.83
CA GLU A 141 5.89 -7.43 10.22
C GLU A 141 4.92 -6.74 9.25
N ARG A 142 4.38 -5.57 9.62
CA ARG A 142 3.59 -4.74 8.69
C ARG A 142 4.40 -4.29 7.50
N GLN A 143 5.66 -3.90 7.69
CA GLN A 143 6.57 -3.53 6.62
C GLN A 143 6.75 -4.67 5.62
N VAL A 144 6.98 -5.91 6.10
CA VAL A 144 7.08 -7.12 5.26
C VAL A 144 5.83 -7.32 4.41
N ARG A 145 4.63 -7.21 5.01
CA ARG A 145 3.37 -7.38 4.27
C ARG A 145 3.02 -6.23 3.34
N ALA A 146 3.38 -4.98 3.70
CA ALA A 146 3.08 -3.78 2.93
C ALA A 146 3.98 -3.64 1.69
N PHE A 147 5.24 -4.05 1.79
CA PHE A 147 6.26 -3.84 0.75
C PHE A 147 6.51 -5.07 -0.11
N ASN A 148 5.72 -6.13 0.03
CA ASN A 148 5.76 -7.28 -0.87
C ASN A 148 4.78 -7.07 -2.05
N PRO A 149 5.22 -7.04 -3.32
CA PRO A 149 6.57 -7.33 -3.81
C PRO A 149 7.50 -6.11 -3.93
N TRP A 150 6.96 -4.89 -3.92
CA TRP A 150 7.72 -3.65 -4.07
C TRP A 150 7.52 -2.71 -2.87
N PRO A 151 8.59 -2.08 -2.34
CA PRO A 151 10.01 -2.19 -2.73
C PRO A 151 10.72 -3.50 -2.35
N GLY A 152 10.04 -4.38 -1.63
CA GLY A 152 10.60 -5.55 -0.98
C GLY A 152 11.27 -5.17 0.32
N THR A 153 11.02 -5.94 1.37
CA THR A 153 11.62 -5.71 2.69
C THR A 153 12.95 -6.46 2.79
N PHE A 154 14.02 -5.82 3.27
CA PHE A 154 15.34 -6.43 3.31
C PHE A 154 16.24 -5.92 4.44
N THR A 155 17.24 -6.71 4.77
CA THR A 155 18.34 -6.35 5.68
C THR A 155 19.67 -6.76 5.06
N PHE A 156 20.77 -6.39 5.73
CA PHE A 156 22.11 -6.87 5.42
C PHE A 156 22.66 -7.69 6.59
N ILE A 157 23.41 -8.75 6.27
CA ILE A 157 24.12 -9.56 7.25
C ILE A 157 25.59 -9.66 6.88
N LYS A 158 26.45 -9.94 7.87
CA LYS A 158 27.84 -10.36 7.60
C LYS A 158 27.90 -11.88 7.61
N HIS A 159 28.51 -12.47 6.59
CA HIS A 159 28.78 -13.90 6.50
C HIS A 159 30.07 -14.14 5.73
N LYS A 160 31.01 -14.90 6.30
CA LYS A 160 32.32 -15.21 5.68
C LYS A 160 33.02 -13.96 5.12
N ASN A 161 33.10 -12.90 5.92
CA ASN A 161 33.68 -11.58 5.57
C ASN A 161 33.00 -10.84 4.40
N LYS A 162 31.80 -11.26 3.98
CA LYS A 162 30.99 -10.56 2.97
C LYS A 162 29.72 -10.00 3.57
N THR A 163 29.29 -8.84 3.09
CA THR A 163 27.96 -8.31 3.37
C THR A 163 26.97 -8.88 2.36
N LEU A 164 25.94 -9.57 2.85
CA LEU A 164 24.90 -10.17 2.02
C LEU A 164 23.57 -9.49 2.27
N ARG A 165 22.86 -9.16 1.19
CA ARG A 165 21.48 -8.70 1.29
C ARG A 165 20.53 -9.89 1.44
N ILE A 166 19.61 -9.79 2.38
CA ILE A 166 18.53 -10.75 2.57
C ILE A 166 17.21 -10.02 2.41
N LYS A 167 16.35 -10.50 1.50
CA LYS A 167 14.95 -10.07 1.44
C LYS A 167 14.12 -10.91 2.40
N VAL A 168 13.32 -10.27 3.23
CA VAL A 168 12.31 -10.92 4.06
C VAL A 168 11.00 -10.92 3.27
N LEU A 169 10.48 -12.11 3.01
CA LEU A 169 9.30 -12.30 2.16
C LEU A 169 8.03 -12.57 2.98
N GLU A 170 8.21 -13.19 4.14
CA GLU A 170 7.12 -13.51 5.06
C GLU A 170 7.64 -13.48 6.51
N ALA A 171 6.88 -12.81 7.37
CA ALA A 171 7.13 -12.74 8.80
C ALA A 171 5.82 -12.84 9.58
N ASP A 172 5.91 -13.18 10.86
CA ASP A 172 4.81 -13.26 11.80
C ASP A 172 5.27 -12.77 13.19
N ILE A 173 4.34 -12.68 14.13
CA ILE A 173 4.60 -12.27 15.50
C ILE A 173 4.38 -13.46 16.44
N SER A 174 5.33 -13.73 17.31
CA SER A 174 5.21 -14.74 18.36
C SER A 174 4.22 -14.31 19.45
N LYS A 175 3.84 -15.23 20.35
CA LYS A 175 3.03 -14.89 21.53
C LYS A 175 3.71 -13.86 22.44
N ASP A 176 5.03 -13.85 22.46
CA ASP A 176 5.86 -12.94 23.26
C ASP A 176 6.24 -11.66 22.52
N ASN A 177 5.49 -11.30 21.47
CA ASN A 177 5.71 -10.11 20.64
C ASN A 177 7.06 -10.06 19.90
N LYS A 178 7.67 -11.22 19.65
CA LYS A 178 8.93 -11.32 18.88
C LYS A 178 8.67 -11.49 17.39
N LEU A 179 9.57 -10.96 16.57
CA LEU A 179 9.49 -11.15 15.11
C LEU A 179 9.91 -12.57 14.74
N ILE A 180 9.08 -13.28 14.00
CA ILE A 180 9.39 -14.59 13.43
C ILE A 180 9.51 -14.44 11.91
N ILE A 181 10.72 -14.56 11.37
CA ILE A 181 10.91 -14.65 9.91
C ILE A 181 10.54 -16.07 9.48
N LYS A 182 9.61 -16.21 8.54
CA LYS A 182 9.19 -17.52 7.99
C LYS A 182 9.89 -17.84 6.67
N LYS A 183 9.95 -16.85 5.78
CA LYS A 183 10.50 -17.00 4.44
C LYS A 183 11.36 -15.82 4.06
N LEU A 184 12.53 -16.11 3.48
CA LEU A 184 13.48 -15.11 3.05
C LEU A 184 14.16 -15.52 1.75
N GLN A 185 14.85 -14.57 1.12
CA GLN A 185 15.65 -14.78 -0.07
C GLN A 185 17.00 -14.09 0.08
N PRO A 186 18.10 -14.84 0.23
CA PRO A 186 19.44 -14.29 0.11
C PRO A 186 19.73 -13.84 -1.32
N GLU A 187 20.57 -12.83 -1.47
CA GLU A 187 21.02 -12.36 -2.77
C GLU A 187 21.63 -13.48 -3.63
N GLY A 188 21.20 -13.59 -4.89
CA GLY A 188 21.64 -14.64 -5.82
C GLY A 188 21.10 -16.05 -5.52
N LYS A 189 20.20 -16.22 -4.56
CA LYS A 189 19.60 -17.53 -4.20
C LYS A 189 18.09 -17.55 -4.41
N LYS A 190 17.52 -18.76 -4.43
CA LYS A 190 16.07 -18.98 -4.38
C LYS A 190 15.55 -18.62 -2.99
N ALA A 191 14.26 -18.27 -2.91
CA ALA A 191 13.59 -18.11 -1.63
C ALA A 191 13.56 -19.45 -0.87
N MET A 192 13.74 -19.40 0.44
CA MET A 192 13.83 -20.57 1.32
C MET A 192 13.17 -20.28 2.67
N SER A 193 12.90 -21.32 3.45
CA SER A 193 12.44 -21.16 4.83
C SER A 193 13.57 -20.60 5.71
N PHE A 194 13.19 -20.01 6.84
CA PHE A 194 14.18 -19.53 7.81
C PHE A 194 15.00 -20.69 8.43
N GLU A 195 14.40 -21.86 8.59
CA GLU A 195 15.10 -23.07 9.07
C GLU A 195 16.17 -23.55 8.09
N GLU A 196 15.85 -23.60 6.80
CA GLU A 196 16.81 -23.92 5.74
C GLU A 196 17.95 -22.90 5.70
N PHE A 197 17.61 -21.62 5.85
CA PHE A 197 18.59 -20.55 5.92
C PHE A 197 19.56 -20.72 7.10
N LYS A 198 19.06 -21.03 8.31
CA LYS A 198 19.91 -21.23 9.50
C LYS A 198 20.92 -22.37 9.35
N ARG A 199 20.69 -23.36 8.47
CA ARG A 199 21.65 -24.45 8.20
C ARG A 199 22.93 -23.99 7.49
N GLY A 200 22.88 -22.86 6.78
CA GLY A 200 24.04 -22.30 6.05
C GLY A 200 24.55 -20.97 6.62
N TYR A 201 23.76 -20.30 7.45
CA TYR A 201 24.02 -18.96 7.97
C TYR A 201 23.79 -18.89 9.49
N HIS A 202 24.58 -19.67 10.24
CA HIS A 202 24.42 -19.84 11.69
C HIS A 202 24.55 -18.54 12.50
N ASP A 203 25.31 -17.56 11.99
CA ASP A 203 25.60 -16.30 12.69
C ASP A 203 24.46 -15.28 12.63
N PHE A 204 23.39 -15.56 11.89
CA PHE A 204 22.24 -14.66 11.79
C PHE A 204 21.14 -15.07 12.76
N ASP A 205 20.97 -14.28 13.81
CA ASP A 205 19.79 -14.36 14.68
C ASP A 205 18.99 -13.06 14.63
N PRO A 206 17.83 -13.04 13.95
CA PRO A 206 16.93 -11.90 13.88
C PRO A 206 16.03 -11.78 15.12
N ILE A 207 16.23 -12.63 16.14
CA ILE A 207 15.38 -12.68 17.33
C ILE A 207 15.61 -11.40 18.16
N LEU A 208 14.71 -10.44 17.96
CA LEU A 208 14.30 -9.45 18.97
C LEU A 208 13.07 -10.00 19.68
#